data_AF-A0A3C0Y5V4-F1
#
_entry.id   AF-A0A3C0Y5V4-F1
#
_cell.length_a   1.000
_cell.length_b   1.000
_cell.length_c   1.000
_cell.angle_alpha   90.00
_cell.angle_beta   90.00
_cell.angle_gamma   90.00
#
_symmetry.space_group_name_H-M   'P 1'
#
loop_
_entity.id
_entity.type
_entity.pdbx_description
1 polymer ?
#
loop_
_entity_poly.entity_id
_entity_poly.type
_entity_poly.pdbx_seq_one_letter_code
_entity_poly.pdbx_strand_id
1 'polypeptide(L)'
;TETLNRHGAQSLMVQKFLPEIVDGDKRVLIIGGKTVPYSLARIPQGSEVRGNLAAGGKGVAKKLSARDREIGEALGPILHSRGLLLAGVDVIGDCVTEINVTSPTCFQEIFDQTGFDVAAMF
;
A
#
# COMPACT_ATOMS: atom_id res chain seq x y z
N THR A 1 -32.51 -7.70 -10.31
CA THR A 1 -31.81 -8.96 -10.03
C THR A 1 -30.40 -8.63 -9.61
N GLU A 2 -29.91 -9.16 -8.50
CA GLU A 2 -28.55 -8.88 -8.00
C GLU A 2 -27.51 -9.46 -8.96
N THR A 3 -26.70 -8.60 -9.61
CA THR A 3 -25.71 -9.00 -10.63
C THR A 3 -24.27 -8.99 -10.11
N LEU A 4 -24.01 -8.38 -8.95
CA LEU A 4 -22.67 -8.05 -8.49
C LEU A 4 -21.78 -9.27 -8.22
N ASN A 5 -22.33 -10.35 -7.66
CA ASN A 5 -21.61 -11.60 -7.34
C ASN A 5 -22.05 -12.81 -8.19
N ARG A 6 -22.71 -12.57 -9.33
CA ARG A 6 -23.29 -13.61 -10.20
C ARG A 6 -24.22 -14.58 -9.43
N HIS A 7 -25.19 -14.03 -8.70
CA HIS A 7 -26.14 -14.82 -7.89
C HIS A 7 -25.45 -15.69 -6.83
N GLY A 8 -24.40 -15.16 -6.20
CA GLY A 8 -23.62 -15.86 -5.16
C GLY A 8 -22.54 -16.81 -5.69
N ALA A 9 -22.34 -16.92 -7.00
CA ALA A 9 -21.28 -17.77 -7.57
C ALA A 9 -19.87 -17.18 -7.39
N GLN A 10 -19.74 -15.92 -6.97
CA GLN A 10 -18.46 -15.27 -6.69
C GLN A 10 -18.44 -14.70 -5.27
N SER A 11 -17.31 -14.87 -4.57
CA SER A 11 -17.10 -14.20 -3.29
C SER A 11 -16.89 -12.71 -3.48
N LEU A 12 -17.40 -11.91 -2.56
CA LEU A 12 -17.17 -10.47 -2.49
C LEU A 12 -16.46 -10.13 -1.19
N MET A 13 -15.63 -9.09 -1.24
CA MET A 13 -15.13 -8.41 -0.06
C MET A 13 -15.85 -7.08 0.07
N VAL A 14 -16.41 -6.81 1.24
CA VAL A 14 -17.06 -5.53 1.57
C VAL A 14 -16.32 -4.94 2.77
N GLN A 15 -15.83 -3.73 2.61
CA GLN A 15 -15.12 -2.99 3.65
C GLN A 15 -15.81 -1.66 3.91
N LYS A 16 -15.68 -1.15 5.13
CA LYS A 16 -16.11 0.21 5.47
C LYS A 16 -15.34 1.22 4.59
N PHE A 17 -16.04 2.24 4.09
CA PHE A 17 -15.39 3.36 3.41
C PHE A 17 -14.53 4.17 4.40
N LEU A 18 -13.29 4.46 4.00
CA LEU A 18 -12.32 5.24 4.78
C LEU A 18 -12.17 6.63 4.13
N PRO A 19 -12.76 7.70 4.71
CA PRO A 19 -12.69 9.05 4.16
C PRO A 19 -11.27 9.58 3.98
N GLU A 20 -10.31 9.07 4.76
CA GLU A 20 -8.89 9.42 4.74
C GLU A 20 -8.21 9.06 3.41
N ILE A 21 -8.89 8.36 2.49
CA ILE A 21 -8.42 8.13 1.12
C ILE A 21 -8.08 9.45 0.38
N VAL A 22 -8.68 10.57 0.79
CA VAL A 22 -8.35 11.91 0.27
C VAL A 22 -6.88 12.30 0.51
N ASP A 23 -6.25 11.77 1.56
CA ASP A 23 -4.83 11.98 1.89
C ASP A 23 -3.89 11.00 1.18
N GLY A 24 -4.49 10.06 0.45
CA GLY A 24 -3.86 9.04 -0.36
C GLY A 24 -3.83 7.66 0.30
N ASP A 25 -3.92 6.63 -0.55
CA ASP A 25 -3.64 5.26 -0.17
C ASP A 25 -2.12 5.04 -0.17
N LYS A 26 -1.55 4.86 1.03
CA LYS A 26 -0.11 4.76 1.24
C LYS A 26 0.38 3.34 0.97
N ARG A 27 1.30 3.20 0.03
CA ARG A 27 2.12 2.00 -0.16
C ARG A 27 3.29 2.01 0.81
N VAL A 28 3.22 1.22 1.86
CA VAL A 28 4.34 0.93 2.77
C VAL A 28 5.07 -0.32 2.27
N LEU A 29 6.38 -0.24 2.07
CA LEU A 29 7.18 -1.37 1.59
C LEU A 29 7.85 -2.09 2.77
N ILE A 30 7.81 -3.41 2.73
CA ILE A 30 8.52 -4.29 3.66
C ILE A 30 9.44 -5.19 2.83
N ILE A 31 10.73 -5.17 3.14
CA ILE A 31 11.79 -5.89 2.42
C ILE A 31 12.67 -6.63 3.42
N GLY A 32 12.82 -7.94 3.27
CA GLY A 32 13.58 -8.76 4.23
C GLY A 32 13.04 -8.68 5.67
N GLY A 33 11.73 -8.45 5.83
CA GLY A 33 11.10 -8.21 7.13
C GLY A 33 11.41 -6.84 7.77
N LYS A 34 12.07 -5.93 7.04
CA LYS A 34 12.35 -4.55 7.47
C LYS A 34 11.46 -3.57 6.72
N THR A 35 10.91 -2.60 7.43
CA THR A 35 10.07 -1.57 6.82
C THR A 35 10.93 -0.48 6.18
N VAL A 36 10.63 -0.14 4.93
CA VAL A 36 11.24 0.99 4.23
C VAL A 36 10.80 2.29 4.93
N PRO A 37 11.70 3.26 5.21
CA PRO A 37 11.37 4.45 6.01
C PRO A 37 10.48 5.48 5.30
N TYR A 38 10.11 5.21 4.05
CA TYR A 38 9.20 6.00 3.24
C TYR A 38 8.08 5.12 2.68
N SER A 39 6.93 5.76 2.50
CA SER A 39 5.79 5.23 1.76
C SER A 39 5.56 6.07 0.51
N LEU A 40 4.82 5.54 -0.46
CA LEU A 40 4.26 6.34 -1.54
C LEU A 40 2.76 6.51 -1.32
N ALA A 41 2.32 7.70 -0.95
CA ALA A 41 0.90 8.05 -0.87
C ALA A 41 0.36 8.28 -2.28
N ARG A 42 -0.62 7.47 -2.67
CA ARG A 42 -1.24 7.56 -4.00
C ARG A 42 -2.56 8.31 -3.86
N ILE A 43 -2.52 9.60 -4.18
CA ILE A 43 -3.60 10.54 -3.92
C ILE A 43 -4.55 10.52 -5.13
N PRO A 44 -5.85 10.23 -4.94
CA PRO A 44 -6.82 10.28 -6.04
C PRO A 44 -6.83 11.66 -6.71
N GLN A 45 -7.09 11.71 -8.01
CA GLN A 45 -7.18 12.95 -8.78
C GLN A 45 -8.56 13.06 -9.44
N GLY A 46 -9.09 14.29 -9.52
CA GLY A 46 -10.39 14.54 -10.15
C GLY A 46 -11.57 13.96 -9.37
N SER A 47 -12.54 13.39 -10.09
CA SER A 47 -13.74 12.75 -9.52
C SER A 47 -13.54 11.26 -9.20
N GLU A 48 -12.32 10.73 -9.36
CA GLU A 48 -12.04 9.31 -9.19
C GLU A 48 -11.66 9.01 -7.74
N VAL A 49 -12.32 8.02 -7.13
CA VAL A 49 -12.08 7.62 -5.72
C VAL A 49 -10.85 6.71 -5.58
N ARG A 50 -10.34 6.17 -6.69
CA ARG A 50 -9.24 5.21 -6.70
C ARG A 50 -7.90 5.96 -6.72
N GLY A 51 -7.04 5.68 -5.74
CA GLY A 51 -5.72 6.32 -5.62
C GLY A 51 -4.63 5.72 -6.50
N ASN A 52 -4.85 4.55 -7.13
CA ASN A 52 -3.77 3.77 -7.78
C ASN A 52 -3.06 4.57 -8.89
N LEU A 53 -1.72 4.48 -8.94
CA LEU A 53 -0.90 5.20 -9.94
C LEU A 53 -1.31 4.90 -11.39
N ALA A 54 -1.68 3.64 -11.67
CA ALA A 54 -2.14 3.21 -12.99
C ALA A 54 -3.45 3.88 -13.43
N ALA A 55 -4.20 4.47 -12.50
CA ALA A 55 -5.43 5.22 -12.76
C ALA A 55 -5.20 6.74 -12.77
N GLY A 56 -3.95 7.22 -12.80
CA GLY A 56 -3.63 8.65 -12.82
C GLY A 56 -3.53 9.30 -11.44
N GLY A 57 -3.50 8.51 -10.36
CA GLY A 57 -3.23 9.01 -9.01
C GLY A 57 -1.85 9.65 -8.90
N LYS A 58 -1.73 10.75 -8.18
CA LYS A 58 -0.44 11.41 -7.93
C LYS A 58 0.29 10.68 -6.81
N GLY A 59 1.43 10.07 -7.12
CA GLY A 59 2.32 9.48 -6.13
C GLY A 59 3.15 10.53 -5.39
N VAL A 60 2.99 10.63 -4.08
CA VAL A 60 3.77 11.53 -3.22
C VAL A 60 4.50 10.69 -2.18
N ALA A 61 5.83 10.71 -2.22
CA ALA A 61 6.64 10.04 -1.23
C ALA A 61 6.50 10.75 0.12
N LYS A 62 6.20 9.99 1.17
CA LYS A 62 6.06 10.49 2.55
C LYS A 62 6.93 9.66 3.47
N LYS A 63 7.59 10.31 4.43
CA LYS A 63 8.17 9.59 5.58
C LYS A 63 7.06 8.82 6.27
N LEU A 64 7.36 7.61 6.77
CA LEU A 64 6.38 6.85 7.53
C LEU A 64 5.89 7.66 8.74
N SER A 65 4.58 7.63 8.97
CA SER A 65 4.03 8.03 10.26
C SER A 65 4.40 7.00 11.33
N ALA A 66 4.17 7.34 12.61
CA ALA A 66 4.33 6.38 13.71
C ALA A 66 3.46 5.14 13.49
N ARG A 67 2.23 5.32 12.98
CA ARG A 67 1.31 4.22 12.71
C ARG A 67 1.76 3.33 11.55
N ASP A 68 2.26 3.93 10.47
CA ASP A 68 2.78 3.15 9.33
C ASP A 68 3.99 2.29 9.76
N ARG A 69 4.86 2.87 10.60
CA ARG A 69 6.00 2.15 11.17
C ARG A 69 5.55 1.00 12.05
N GLU A 70 4.60 1.24 12.96
CA GLU A 70 4.05 0.19 13.83
C GLU A 70 3.47 -0.98 13.02
N ILE A 71 2.69 -0.69 11.98
CA ILE A 71 2.15 -1.70 11.05
C ILE A 71 3.29 -2.49 10.41
N GLY A 72 4.30 -1.80 9.88
CA GLY A 72 5.46 -2.41 9.23
C GLY A 72 6.27 -3.30 10.16
N GLU A 73 6.51 -2.86 11.40
CA GLU A 73 7.26 -3.59 12.43
C GLU A 73 6.50 -4.82 12.92
N ALA A 74 5.16 -4.74 13.01
CA ALA A 74 4.32 -5.88 13.36
C ALA A 74 4.27 -6.94 12.23
N LEU A 75 4.14 -6.51 10.97
CA LEU A 75 4.01 -7.41 9.82
C LEU A 75 5.36 -7.98 9.37
N GLY A 76 6.44 -7.22 9.47
CA GLY A 76 7.77 -7.55 8.94
C GLY A 76 8.25 -8.96 9.31
N PRO A 77 8.36 -9.29 10.60
CA PRO A 77 8.80 -10.61 11.05
C PRO A 77 7.89 -11.75 10.55
N ILE A 78 6.58 -11.52 10.51
CA ILE A 78 5.59 -12.51 10.07
C ILE A 78 5.75 -12.80 8.58
N LEU A 79 5.82 -11.76 7.75
CA LEU A 79 5.97 -11.91 6.30
C LEU A 79 7.29 -12.59 5.96
N HIS A 80 8.39 -12.19 6.61
CA HIS A 80 9.70 -12.80 6.39
C HIS A 80 9.73 -14.27 6.80
N SER A 81 9.13 -14.63 7.93
CA SER A 81 9.03 -16.04 8.36
C SER A 81 8.25 -16.93 7.39
N ARG A 82 7.39 -16.34 6.56
CA ARG A 82 6.62 -17.02 5.51
C ARG A 82 7.32 -17.04 4.15
N GLY A 83 8.58 -16.60 4.07
CA GLY A 83 9.35 -16.55 2.82
C GLY A 83 8.98 -15.38 1.91
N LEU A 84 8.21 -14.41 2.39
CA LEU A 84 7.86 -13.22 1.62
C LEU A 84 8.97 -12.18 1.78
N LEU A 85 9.92 -12.19 0.83
CA LEU A 85 11.04 -11.25 0.81
C LEU A 85 10.58 -9.80 0.61
N LEU A 86 9.60 -9.58 -0.28
CA LEU A 86 9.08 -8.27 -0.64
C LEU A 86 7.56 -8.24 -0.51
N ALA A 87 7.05 -7.25 0.19
CA ALA A 87 5.61 -6.97 0.28
C ALA A 87 5.32 -5.48 0.20
N GLY A 88 4.19 -5.14 -0.41
CA GLY A 88 3.60 -3.80 -0.38
C GLY A 88 2.33 -3.82 0.46
N VAL A 89 2.34 -3.12 1.59
CA VAL A 89 1.19 -2.97 2.49
C VAL A 89 0.49 -1.67 2.15
N ASP A 90 -0.77 -1.76 1.76
CA ASP A 90 -1.62 -0.60 1.46
C ASP A 90 -2.34 -0.15 2.73
N VAL A 91 -2.23 1.14 3.01
CA VAL A 91 -2.70 1.77 4.24
C VAL A 91 -3.45 3.06 3.92
N ILE A 92 -4.72 3.11 4.31
CA ILE A 92 -5.55 4.33 4.27
C ILE A 92 -5.82 4.77 5.70
N GLY A 93 -5.49 6.03 6.02
CA GLY A 93 -5.48 6.52 7.41
C GLY A 93 -4.58 5.63 8.27
N ASP A 94 -5.19 4.95 9.24
CA ASP A 94 -4.53 4.04 10.19
C ASP A 94 -4.83 2.55 9.94
N CYS A 95 -5.54 2.23 8.85
CA CYS A 95 -6.04 0.89 8.54
C CYS A 95 -5.26 0.25 7.39
N VAL A 96 -4.81 -1.00 7.58
CA VAL A 96 -4.34 -1.85 6.49
C VAL A 96 -5.53 -2.29 5.65
N THR A 97 -5.45 -2.08 4.34
CA THR A 97 -6.52 -2.44 3.40
C THR A 97 -6.16 -3.65 2.55
N GLU A 98 -4.89 -3.77 2.15
CA GLU A 98 -4.38 -4.87 1.31
C GLU A 98 -2.91 -5.17 1.60
N ILE A 99 -2.48 -6.42 1.39
CA ILE A 99 -1.07 -6.81 1.40
C ILE A 99 -0.73 -7.46 0.06
N ASN A 100 0.05 -6.76 -0.75
CA ASN A 100 0.53 -7.19 -2.06
C ASN A 100 1.83 -7.98 -1.91
N VAL A 101 1.85 -9.22 -2.42
CA VAL A 101 3.00 -10.15 -2.26
C VAL A 101 3.59 -10.65 -3.57
N THR A 102 3.05 -10.25 -4.72
CA THR A 102 3.45 -10.77 -6.03
C THR A 102 4.50 -9.88 -6.71
N SER A 103 4.14 -8.64 -7.05
CA SER A 103 5.03 -7.68 -7.70
C SER A 103 4.84 -6.25 -7.18
N PRO A 104 5.16 -5.96 -5.90
CA PRO A 104 5.04 -4.61 -5.36
C PRO A 104 5.95 -3.60 -6.08
N THR A 105 5.39 -2.45 -6.47
CA THR A 105 6.07 -1.34 -7.17
C THR A 105 6.41 -0.19 -6.20
N CYS A 106 6.63 1.04 -6.72
CA CYS A 106 6.85 2.29 -5.97
C CYS A 106 8.31 2.58 -5.53
N PHE A 107 9.29 1.80 -5.99
CA PHE A 107 10.70 1.98 -5.64
C PHE A 107 11.26 3.25 -6.28
N GLN A 108 11.02 3.41 -7.58
CA GLN A 108 11.56 4.53 -8.37
C GLN A 108 11.00 5.87 -7.90
N GLU A 109 9.69 5.94 -7.67
CA GLU A 109 9.02 7.18 -7.26
C GLU A 109 9.47 7.64 -5.87
N ILE A 110 9.74 6.70 -4.95
CA ILE A 110 10.32 7.02 -3.65
C ILE A 110 11.77 7.52 -3.82
N PHE A 111 12.58 6.84 -4.63
CA PHE A 111 13.96 7.25 -4.89
C PHE A 111 14.01 8.65 -5.51
N ASP A 112 13.25 8.91 -6.57
CA ASP A 112 13.26 10.19 -7.28
C ASP A 112 12.84 11.38 -6.39
N GLN A 113 11.92 11.16 -5.45
CA GLN A 113 11.39 12.22 -4.59
C GLN A 113 12.18 12.42 -3.30
N THR A 114 12.94 11.42 -2.85
CA THR A 114 13.57 11.43 -1.51
C THR A 114 15.06 11.17 -1.51
N GLY A 115 15.62 10.63 -2.61
CA GLY A 115 16.98 10.13 -2.70
C GLY A 115 17.22 8.82 -1.92
N PHE A 116 16.19 8.22 -1.32
CA PHE A 116 16.34 6.97 -0.57
C PHE A 116 16.38 5.77 -1.53
N ASP A 117 17.49 5.02 -1.52
CA ASP A 117 17.68 3.82 -2.34
C ASP A 117 16.90 2.64 -1.77
N VAL A 118 15.64 2.52 -2.19
CA VAL A 118 14.78 1.39 -1.83
C VAL A 118 15.32 0.07 -2.40
N ALA A 119 15.94 0.11 -3.59
CA ALA A 119 16.45 -1.09 -4.25
C ALA A 119 17.62 -1.70 -3.47
N ALA A 120 18.47 -0.89 -2.84
CA ALA A 120 19.56 -1.35 -1.97
C ALA A 120 19.09 -2.09 -0.69
N MET A 121 17.80 -2.03 -0.34
CA MET A 121 17.24 -2.82 0.77
C MET A 121 16.80 -4.24 0.36
N PHE A 122 16.70 -4.54 -0.94
CA PHE A 122 16.27 -5.83 -1.48
C PHE A 122 17.42 -6.83 -1.59
#